data_AF-A0A1Q5UFN3-F1
#
_entry.id   AF-A0A1Q5UFN3-F1
#
_cell.length_a   1.000
_cell.length_b   1.000
_cell.length_c   1.000
_cell.angle_alpha   90.00
_cell.angle_beta   90.00
_cell.angle_gamma   90.00
#
_symmetry.space_group_name_H-M   'P 1'
#
loop_
_entity.id
_entity.type
_entity.pdbx_description
1 polymer ?
#
loop_
_entity_poly.entity_id
_entity_poly.type
_entity_poly.pdbx_seq_one_letter_code
_entity_poly.pdbx_strand_id
1 'polypeptide(L)'
;MSWPRSQLLEIGDQTWCPAWLHQHEQFSLTRLWNLKIPGWSRGSLATQACAVVQEHLKDLSSYTILDVCAGAGGPTPVLESEINKKLESEAKEPIQFILSDLFPHREEWSRISKKKQNVTYIETPVDARAAPRVAAKGKKECRIFNICFHHFGDKDAAAPLAIWVDGLISCLRTRTTKEVRALLDQPGLDLSKWTFHSGQKTVQFPFITLYYYIGVKAE
;
A
#
# COMPACT_ATOMS: atom_id res chain seq x y z
N MET A 1 -8.39 -8.21 -27.77
CA MET A 1 -9.33 -7.58 -26.83
C MET A 1 -8.89 -7.93 -25.41
N SER A 2 -8.67 -6.93 -24.55
CA SER A 2 -8.42 -7.18 -23.13
C SER A 2 -9.74 -7.56 -22.44
N TRP A 3 -9.71 -8.55 -21.55
CA TRP A 3 -10.86 -8.93 -20.75
C TRP A 3 -11.35 -7.74 -19.89
N PRO A 4 -12.66 -7.43 -19.86
CA PRO A 4 -13.20 -6.30 -19.10
C PRO A 4 -12.95 -6.48 -17.59
N ARG A 5 -12.71 -5.38 -16.86
CA ARG A 5 -12.56 -5.43 -15.39
C ARG A 5 -13.94 -5.65 -14.76
N SER A 6 -14.07 -6.67 -13.93
CA SER A 6 -15.23 -6.84 -13.04
C SER A 6 -14.87 -6.34 -11.64
N GLN A 7 -15.73 -5.52 -11.05
CA GLN A 7 -15.64 -5.18 -9.63
C GLN A 7 -16.46 -6.21 -8.86
N LEU A 8 -15.78 -7.20 -8.29
CA LEU A 8 -16.41 -8.21 -7.44
C LEU A 8 -16.43 -7.76 -6.00
N LEU A 9 -17.30 -8.38 -5.21
CA LEU A 9 -17.36 -8.24 -3.78
C LEU A 9 -16.38 -9.19 -3.11
N GLU A 10 -15.67 -8.73 -2.09
CA GLU A 10 -14.95 -9.61 -1.18
C GLU A 10 -15.89 -10.04 -0.05
N ILE A 11 -15.80 -11.33 0.32
CA ILE A 11 -16.61 -11.88 1.41
C ILE A 11 -16.20 -11.20 2.73
N GLY A 12 -14.90 -10.94 2.95
CA GLY A 12 -14.37 -10.25 4.12
C GLY A 12 -14.99 -8.87 4.38
N ASP A 13 -15.37 -8.15 3.31
CA ASP A 13 -15.95 -6.81 3.38
C ASP A 13 -17.43 -6.76 3.76
N GLN A 14 -18.12 -7.91 3.75
CA GLN A 14 -19.56 -7.92 3.97
C GLN A 14 -19.90 -7.75 5.45
N THR A 15 -20.92 -6.96 5.78
CA THR A 15 -21.33 -6.69 7.17
C THR A 15 -21.80 -7.95 7.93
N TRP A 16 -22.18 -9.00 7.20
CA TRP A 16 -22.57 -10.29 7.75
C TRP A 16 -21.39 -11.27 7.87
N CYS A 17 -20.21 -10.95 7.33
CA CYS A 17 -19.04 -11.81 7.38
C CYS A 17 -18.55 -11.97 8.83
N PRO A 18 -18.37 -13.20 9.33
CA PRO A 18 -17.85 -13.40 10.67
C PRO A 18 -16.47 -12.76 10.84
N ALA A 19 -16.28 -12.01 11.93
CA ALA A 19 -15.04 -11.29 12.19
C ALA A 19 -13.79 -12.20 12.14
N TRP A 20 -13.89 -13.45 12.61
CA TRP A 20 -12.79 -14.41 12.56
C TRP A 20 -12.35 -14.76 11.13
N LEU A 21 -13.28 -14.78 10.16
CA LEU A 21 -12.99 -15.12 8.78
C LEU A 21 -12.24 -13.98 8.09
N HIS A 22 -12.71 -12.74 8.29
CA HIS A 22 -12.03 -11.54 7.81
C HIS A 22 -10.62 -11.42 8.41
N GLN A 23 -10.45 -11.67 9.73
CA GLN A 23 -9.14 -11.69 10.35
C GLN A 23 -8.21 -12.78 9.76
N HIS A 24 -8.75 -13.97 9.47
CA HIS A 24 -7.98 -15.06 8.87
C HIS A 24 -7.50 -14.72 7.44
N GLU A 25 -8.35 -14.06 6.65
CA GLU A 25 -8.03 -13.53 5.33
C GLU A 25 -6.87 -12.52 5.41
N GLN A 26 -7.00 -11.49 6.27
CA GLN A 26 -5.97 -10.46 6.46
C GLN A 26 -4.63 -11.06 6.92
N PHE A 27 -4.66 -12.06 7.81
CA PHE A 27 -3.47 -12.76 8.26
C PHE A 27 -2.81 -13.56 7.12
N SER A 28 -3.60 -14.25 6.30
CA SER A 28 -3.12 -15.02 5.16
C SER A 28 -2.46 -14.12 4.12
N LEU A 29 -3.04 -12.96 3.83
CA LEU A 29 -2.47 -11.94 2.95
C LEU A 29 -1.14 -11.40 3.51
N THR A 30 -1.07 -11.13 4.82
CA THR A 30 0.17 -10.70 5.49
C THR A 30 1.27 -11.76 5.36
N ARG A 31 0.94 -13.05 5.49
CA ARG A 31 1.91 -14.14 5.30
C ARG A 31 2.40 -14.19 3.85
N LEU A 32 1.52 -13.98 2.88
CA LEU A 32 1.89 -13.96 1.46
C LEU A 32 2.83 -12.80 1.12
N TRP A 33 2.56 -11.60 1.67
CA TRP A 33 3.44 -10.44 1.53
C TRP A 33 4.90 -10.76 1.93
N ASN A 34 5.05 -11.62 2.94
CA ASN A 34 6.33 -12.01 3.52
C ASN A 34 6.89 -13.34 2.98
N LEU A 35 6.15 -14.04 2.12
CA LEU A 35 6.56 -15.33 1.60
C LEU A 35 7.84 -15.19 0.76
N LYS A 36 8.84 -16.00 1.10
CA LYS A 36 10.11 -16.11 0.37
C LYS A 36 10.48 -17.59 0.27
N ILE A 37 10.59 -18.09 -0.96
CA ILE A 37 11.03 -19.45 -1.26
C ILE A 37 12.53 -19.41 -1.59
N PRO A 38 13.41 -20.00 -0.75
CA PRO A 38 14.84 -20.06 -1.01
C PRO A 38 15.16 -20.68 -2.37
N GLY A 39 16.14 -20.13 -3.08
CA GLY A 39 16.55 -20.62 -4.40
C GLY A 39 15.63 -20.24 -5.57
N TRP A 40 14.42 -19.74 -5.31
CA TRP A 40 13.47 -19.36 -6.36
C TRP A 40 13.01 -17.90 -6.28
N SER A 41 12.79 -17.38 -5.08
CA SER A 41 12.28 -16.02 -4.90
C SER A 41 13.37 -14.96 -4.93
N ARG A 42 13.16 -13.89 -5.68
CA ARG A 42 13.94 -12.65 -5.61
C ARG A 42 13.41 -11.76 -4.47
N GLY A 43 13.56 -12.21 -3.23
CA GLY A 43 12.96 -11.55 -2.06
C GLY A 43 11.47 -11.89 -1.90
N SER A 44 10.78 -11.16 -1.02
CA SER A 44 9.32 -11.24 -0.85
C SER A 44 8.61 -10.09 -1.56
N LEU A 45 7.29 -10.17 -1.72
CA LEU A 45 6.48 -9.04 -2.21
C LEU A 45 6.77 -7.76 -1.39
N ALA A 46 6.90 -7.87 -0.07
CA ALA A 46 7.13 -6.72 0.81
C ALA A 46 8.49 -6.05 0.54
N THR A 47 9.54 -6.85 0.30
CA THR A 47 10.86 -6.30 -0.07
C THR A 47 10.84 -5.65 -1.45
N GLN A 48 10.04 -6.16 -2.39
CA GLN A 48 9.87 -5.55 -3.71
C GLN A 48 9.08 -4.24 -3.63
N ALA A 49 8.06 -4.17 -2.77
CA ALA A 49 7.34 -2.93 -2.45
C ALA A 49 8.28 -1.88 -1.85
N CYS A 50 9.13 -2.28 -0.89
CA CYS A 50 10.17 -1.41 -0.34
C CYS A 50 11.10 -0.85 -1.42
N ALA A 51 11.55 -1.71 -2.36
CA ALA A 51 12.39 -1.27 -3.47
C ALA A 51 11.71 -0.24 -4.37
N VAL A 52 10.39 -0.37 -4.62
CA VAL A 52 9.61 0.64 -5.36
C VAL A 52 9.63 1.98 -4.62
N VAL A 53 9.36 1.98 -3.31
CA VAL A 53 9.35 3.19 -2.49
C VAL A 53 10.72 3.88 -2.55
N GLN A 54 11.80 3.12 -2.37
CA GLN A 54 13.17 3.65 -2.39
C GLN A 54 13.63 4.14 -3.77
N GLU A 55 13.10 3.58 -4.85
CA GLU A 55 13.44 3.95 -6.23
C GLU A 55 12.81 5.30 -6.64
N HIS A 56 11.59 5.56 -6.18
CA HIS A 56 10.78 6.67 -6.69
C HIS A 56 10.60 7.82 -5.70
N LEU A 57 10.77 7.59 -4.39
CA LEU A 57 10.74 8.66 -3.39
C LEU A 57 12.15 9.17 -3.08
N LYS A 58 12.39 10.44 -3.41
CA LYS A 58 13.60 11.17 -3.05
C LYS A 58 13.50 11.73 -1.64
N ASP A 59 14.62 11.79 -0.92
CA ASP A 59 14.67 12.29 0.46
C ASP A 59 13.62 11.64 1.37
N LEU A 60 13.71 10.32 1.50
CA LEU A 60 12.77 9.51 2.29
C LEU A 60 12.55 10.06 3.70
N SER A 61 13.60 10.56 4.37
CA SER A 61 13.53 11.17 5.71
C SER A 61 12.56 12.36 5.81
N SER A 62 12.18 12.99 4.70
CA SER A 62 11.16 14.04 4.67
C SER A 62 9.72 13.51 4.74
N TYR A 63 9.49 12.20 4.61
CA TYR A 63 8.16 11.61 4.52
C TYR A 63 7.63 11.04 5.83
N THR A 64 6.30 11.02 5.94
CA THR A 64 5.52 10.09 6.74
C THR A 64 4.74 9.20 5.78
N ILE A 65 4.73 7.89 6.04
CA ILE A 65 4.01 6.92 5.22
C ILE A 65 2.70 6.53 5.92
N LEU A 66 1.57 6.68 5.21
CA LEU A 66 0.25 6.21 5.64
C LEU A 66 -0.11 4.96 4.83
N ASP A 67 -0.21 3.81 5.48
CA ASP A 67 -0.75 2.58 4.89
C ASP A 67 -2.29 2.62 4.99
N VAL A 68 -2.94 2.73 3.84
CA VAL A 68 -4.40 2.85 3.73
C VAL A 68 -4.99 1.51 3.33
N CYS A 69 -6.07 1.12 4.01
CA CYS A 69 -6.63 -0.23 3.95
C CYS A 69 -5.56 -1.28 4.33
N ALA A 70 -4.89 -1.03 5.46
CA ALA A 70 -3.73 -1.80 5.89
C ALA A 70 -4.06 -3.25 6.31
N GLY A 71 -5.33 -3.58 6.55
CA GLY A 71 -5.76 -4.87 7.07
C GLY A 71 -5.01 -5.24 8.36
N ALA A 72 -4.35 -6.39 8.39
CA ALA A 72 -3.52 -6.82 9.52
C ALA A 72 -2.11 -6.17 9.56
N GLY A 73 -1.82 -5.20 8.69
CA GLY A 73 -0.54 -4.49 8.60
C GLY A 73 0.33 -4.88 7.40
N GLY A 74 -0.09 -5.88 6.62
CA GLY A 74 0.44 -6.20 5.29
C GLY A 74 1.98 -6.20 5.20
N PRO A 75 2.58 -5.42 4.29
CA PRO A 75 4.03 -5.33 4.14
C PRO A 75 4.68 -4.30 5.08
N THR A 76 3.90 -3.47 5.78
CA THR A 76 4.39 -2.30 6.50
C THR A 76 5.48 -2.59 7.53
N PRO A 77 5.40 -3.65 8.36
CA PRO A 77 6.49 -3.99 9.28
C PRO A 77 7.83 -4.29 8.60
N VAL A 78 7.81 -4.76 7.34
CA VAL A 78 9.03 -4.98 6.54
C VAL A 78 9.50 -3.67 5.91
N LEU A 79 8.59 -2.87 5.34
CA LEU A 79 8.94 -1.56 4.79
C LEU A 79 9.61 -0.68 5.86
N GLU A 80 9.04 -0.65 7.06
CA GLU A 80 9.60 0.10 8.18
C GLU A 80 11.05 -0.29 8.45
N SER A 81 11.31 -1.58 8.57
CA SER A 81 12.63 -2.05 8.96
C SER A 81 13.66 -1.88 7.85
N GLU A 82 13.30 -2.19 6.59
CA GLU A 82 14.21 -2.04 5.46
C GLU A 82 14.51 -0.56 5.15
N ILE A 83 13.50 0.31 5.22
CA ILE A 83 13.68 1.74 4.94
C ILE A 83 14.45 2.41 6.08
N ASN A 84 14.07 2.19 7.34
CA ASN A 84 14.75 2.85 8.46
C ASN A 84 16.17 2.33 8.66
N LYS A 85 16.45 1.05 8.39
CA LYS A 85 17.82 0.52 8.38
C LYS A 85 18.69 1.19 7.30
N LYS A 86 18.13 1.44 6.11
CA LYS A 86 18.84 2.19 5.07
C LYS A 86 19.10 3.63 5.50
N LEU A 87 18.10 4.32 6.06
CA LEU A 87 18.25 5.69 6.53
C LEU A 87 19.30 5.82 7.64
N GLU A 88 19.31 4.88 8.59
CA GLU A 88 20.33 4.79 9.63
C GLU A 88 21.75 4.68 9.04
N SER A 89 21.93 3.83 8.02
CA SER A 89 23.22 3.69 7.33
C SER A 89 23.67 4.96 6.57
N GLU A 90 22.71 5.82 6.23
CA GLU A 90 22.94 7.13 5.61
C GLU A 90 23.00 8.28 6.64
N ALA A 91 23.00 7.96 7.94
CA ALA A 91 22.93 8.92 9.05
C ALA A 91 21.74 9.89 8.95
N LYS A 92 20.58 9.37 8.52
CA LYS A 92 19.32 10.11 8.40
C LYS A 92 18.30 9.66 9.42
N GLU A 93 17.40 10.58 9.78
CA GLU A 93 16.29 10.32 10.69
C GLU A 93 15.34 9.23 10.14
N PRO A 94 14.83 8.34 11.00
CA PRO A 94 13.85 7.33 10.61
C PRO A 94 12.51 7.98 10.23
N ILE A 95 11.76 7.29 9.37
CA ILE A 95 10.42 7.71 8.97
C ILE A 95 9.36 6.96 9.76
N GLN A 96 8.21 7.61 9.93
CA GLN A 96 7.03 7.05 10.58
C GLN A 96 6.12 6.37 9.55
N PHE A 97 5.59 5.22 9.96
CA PHE A 97 4.53 4.48 9.28
C PHE A 97 3.26 4.53 10.13
N ILE A 98 2.13 4.82 9.50
CA ILE A 98 0.83 4.95 10.16
C ILE A 98 -0.14 4.00 9.46
N LEU A 99 -0.74 3.07 10.21
CA LEU A 99 -1.74 2.15 9.69
C LEU A 99 -3.15 2.74 9.81
N SER A 100 -3.96 2.59 8.76
CA SER A 100 -5.37 2.97 8.75
C SER A 100 -6.20 1.98 7.94
N ASP A 101 -7.44 1.78 8.38
CA ASP A 101 -8.37 0.85 7.74
C ASP A 101 -9.83 1.24 8.07
N LEU A 102 -10.77 0.81 7.23
CA LEU A 102 -12.19 0.93 7.52
C LEU A 102 -12.61 -0.01 8.65
N PHE A 103 -11.90 -1.14 8.82
CA PHE A 103 -12.07 -2.12 9.90
C PHE A 103 -10.75 -2.35 10.67
N PRO A 104 -10.33 -1.41 11.56
CA PRO A 104 -9.03 -1.47 12.23
C PRO A 104 -8.74 -2.78 12.98
N HIS A 105 -7.61 -3.44 12.66
CA HIS A 105 -7.18 -4.68 13.31
C HIS A 105 -6.39 -4.41 14.62
N ARG A 106 -7.05 -3.79 15.60
CA ARG A 106 -6.45 -3.21 16.82
C ARG A 106 -5.45 -4.11 17.56
N GLU A 107 -5.80 -5.37 17.79
CA GLU A 107 -4.91 -6.28 18.52
C GLU A 107 -3.58 -6.51 17.80
N GLU A 108 -3.62 -6.69 16.48
CA GLU A 108 -2.42 -6.96 15.69
C GLU A 108 -1.59 -5.69 15.53
N TRP A 109 -2.24 -4.55 15.29
CA TRP A 109 -1.55 -3.27 15.20
C TRP A 109 -0.88 -2.87 16.52
N SER A 110 -1.50 -3.18 17.68
CA SER A 110 -0.86 -3.02 18.99
C SER A 110 0.37 -3.91 19.14
N ARG A 111 0.36 -5.15 18.62
CA ARG A 111 1.53 -6.03 18.64
C ARG A 111 2.64 -5.52 17.73
N ILE A 112 2.29 -5.00 16.55
CA ILE A 112 3.24 -4.41 15.60
C ILE A 112 3.91 -3.18 16.22
N SER A 113 3.13 -2.21 16.72
CA SER A 113 3.68 -0.96 17.28
C SER A 113 4.56 -1.17 18.51
N LYS A 114 4.25 -2.18 19.34
CA LYS A 114 5.13 -2.59 20.46
C LYS A 114 6.50 -3.11 20.00
N LYS A 115 6.55 -3.74 18.82
CA LYS A 115 7.80 -4.30 18.25
C LYS A 115 8.53 -3.33 17.32
N LYS A 116 7.82 -2.35 16.76
CA LYS A 116 8.31 -1.41 15.74
C LYS A 116 8.02 0.01 16.20
N GLN A 117 9.05 0.69 16.74
CA GLN A 117 8.91 2.02 17.34
C GLN A 117 8.43 3.09 16.34
N ASN A 118 8.68 2.88 15.04
CA ASN A 118 8.26 3.79 13.98
C ASN A 118 6.95 3.38 13.29
N VAL A 119 6.17 2.46 13.89
CA VAL A 119 4.82 2.11 13.42
C VAL A 119 3.79 2.54 14.44
N THR A 120 2.87 3.39 14.01
CA THR A 120 1.68 3.80 14.76
C THR A 120 0.42 3.52 13.94
N TYR A 121 -0.76 3.80 14.48
CA TYR A 121 -2.02 3.51 13.80
C TYR A 121 -3.17 4.42 14.25
N ILE A 122 -4.21 4.51 13.43
CA ILE A 122 -5.47 5.19 13.74
C ILE A 122 -6.46 4.15 14.27
N GLU A 123 -6.90 4.29 15.52
CA GLU A 123 -7.77 3.30 16.19
C GLU A 123 -9.22 3.27 15.68
N THR A 124 -9.66 4.38 15.10
CA THR A 124 -11.00 4.57 14.56
C THR A 124 -11.06 4.18 13.09
N PRO A 125 -12.23 3.71 12.61
CA PRO A 125 -12.45 3.49 11.18
C PRO A 125 -12.09 4.71 10.33
N VAL A 126 -11.32 4.50 9.26
CA VAL A 126 -10.96 5.53 8.29
C VAL A 126 -11.44 5.11 6.92
N ASP A 127 -12.36 5.89 6.35
CA ASP A 127 -12.70 5.79 4.94
C ASP A 127 -11.52 6.31 4.11
N ALA A 128 -10.93 5.46 3.29
CA ALA A 128 -9.81 5.79 2.43
C ALA A 128 -10.07 6.97 1.49
N ARG A 129 -11.33 7.22 1.13
CA ARG A 129 -11.76 8.36 0.28
C ARG A 129 -11.67 9.70 1.02
N ALA A 130 -11.67 9.66 2.35
CA ALA A 130 -11.66 10.83 3.23
C ALA A 130 -10.54 10.75 4.28
N ALA A 131 -9.48 9.97 4.01
CA ALA A 131 -8.39 9.77 4.97
C ALA A 131 -7.70 11.11 5.30
N PRO A 132 -7.57 11.46 6.60
CA PRO A 132 -6.99 12.73 7.01
C PRO A 132 -5.50 12.80 6.66
N ARG A 133 -4.96 14.01 6.57
CA ARG A 133 -3.51 14.19 6.51
C ARG A 133 -2.92 13.91 7.90
N VAL A 134 -1.96 13.00 7.97
CA VAL A 134 -1.33 12.51 9.19
C VAL A 134 0.12 12.96 9.33
N ALA A 135 0.77 13.34 8.23
CA ALA A 135 2.14 13.84 8.28
C ALA A 135 2.25 15.12 9.14
N ALA A 136 3.34 15.28 9.89
CA ALA A 136 3.58 16.51 10.64
C ALA A 136 3.73 17.74 9.72
N LYS A 137 3.63 18.95 10.28
CA LYS A 137 3.92 20.18 9.53
C LYS A 137 5.37 20.15 9.04
N GLY A 138 5.58 20.45 7.75
CA GLY A 138 6.92 20.40 7.13
C GLY A 138 7.38 19.01 6.67
N LYS A 139 6.62 17.93 6.97
CA LYS A 139 6.85 16.60 6.40
C LYS A 139 5.96 16.37 5.18
N LYS A 140 6.46 15.62 4.21
CA LYS A 140 5.70 15.10 3.08
C LYS A 140 4.86 13.90 3.52
N GLU A 141 3.75 13.66 2.87
CA GLU A 141 2.91 12.47 3.10
C GLU A 141 2.98 11.57 1.88
N CYS A 142 3.32 10.31 2.08
CA CYS A 142 3.16 9.25 1.10
C CYS A 142 2.06 8.34 1.63
N ARG A 143 1.00 8.11 0.86
CA ARG A 143 0.03 7.06 1.19
C ARG A 143 0.32 5.87 0.32
N ILE A 144 0.29 4.68 0.89
CA ILE A 144 0.45 3.42 0.19
C ILE A 144 -0.85 2.64 0.28
N PHE A 145 -1.18 1.95 -0.80
CA PHE A 145 -2.34 1.08 -0.94
C PHE A 145 -1.84 -0.28 -1.40
N ASN A 146 -1.94 -1.27 -0.51
CA ASN A 146 -1.35 -2.59 -0.67
C ASN A 146 -2.45 -3.63 -0.90
N ILE A 147 -2.63 -4.10 -2.14
CA ILE A 147 -3.64 -5.14 -2.48
C ILE A 147 -5.06 -4.71 -2.05
N CYS A 148 -5.41 -3.44 -2.23
CA CYS A 148 -6.71 -2.92 -1.82
C CYS A 148 -7.33 -1.99 -2.89
N PHE A 149 -6.62 -1.71 -3.97
CA PHE A 149 -7.11 -0.72 -4.94
C PHE A 149 -8.33 -1.21 -5.74
N HIS A 150 -8.60 -2.52 -5.75
CA HIS A 150 -9.77 -3.09 -6.42
C HIS A 150 -11.10 -2.80 -5.72
N HIS A 151 -11.10 -2.45 -4.44
CA HIS A 151 -12.32 -2.05 -3.71
C HIS A 151 -12.88 -0.73 -4.26
N PHE A 152 -12.05 0.13 -4.83
CA PHE A 152 -12.47 1.44 -5.32
C PHE A 152 -13.11 1.33 -6.71
N GLY A 153 -14.32 1.86 -6.85
CA GLY A 153 -14.93 2.14 -8.15
C GLY A 153 -14.23 3.31 -8.85
N ASP A 154 -14.51 3.53 -10.13
CA ASP A 154 -13.77 4.53 -10.92
C ASP A 154 -13.94 5.97 -10.38
N LYS A 155 -15.10 6.27 -9.79
CA LYS A 155 -15.36 7.57 -9.14
C LYS A 155 -14.61 7.73 -7.82
N ASP A 156 -14.42 6.64 -7.08
CA ASP A 156 -13.77 6.64 -5.76
C ASP A 156 -12.24 6.52 -5.87
N ALA A 157 -11.73 5.96 -6.97
CA ALA A 157 -10.33 5.66 -7.18
C ALA A 157 -9.46 6.90 -7.47
N ALA A 158 -10.06 8.01 -7.87
CA ALA A 158 -9.38 9.28 -8.11
C ALA A 158 -9.14 10.10 -6.83
N ALA A 159 -9.92 9.85 -5.77
CA ALA A 159 -9.86 10.63 -4.53
C ALA A 159 -8.55 10.43 -3.72
N PRO A 160 -7.94 9.23 -3.65
CA PRO A 160 -6.71 9.04 -2.90
C PRO A 160 -5.49 9.31 -3.79
N LEU A 161 -5.17 10.57 -4.06
CA LEU A 161 -3.95 10.95 -4.81
C LEU A 161 -2.67 10.72 -3.96
N ALA A 162 -2.24 9.46 -3.89
CA ALA A 162 -0.97 9.03 -3.29
C ALA A 162 -0.58 7.61 -3.78
N ILE A 163 0.66 7.21 -3.54
CA ILE A 163 1.37 6.05 -4.12
C ILE A 163 0.59 4.71 -4.05
N TRP A 164 0.59 3.95 -5.13
CA TRP A 164 -0.05 2.62 -5.21
C TRP A 164 0.98 1.52 -5.41
N VAL A 165 0.99 0.52 -4.54
CA VAL A 165 1.85 -0.67 -4.69
C VAL A 165 0.94 -1.89 -4.69
N ASP A 166 0.72 -2.48 -5.87
CA ASP A 166 -0.27 -3.54 -6.04
C ASP A 166 0.38 -4.94 -6.12
N GLY A 167 0.00 -5.81 -5.20
CA GLY A 167 0.48 -7.19 -5.06
C GLY A 167 -0.55 -8.22 -5.54
N LEU A 168 -0.10 -9.45 -5.78
CA LEU A 168 -0.75 -10.49 -6.61
C LEU A 168 -2.10 -11.09 -6.14
N ILE A 169 -2.87 -10.50 -5.22
CA ILE A 169 -4.19 -11.06 -4.85
C ILE A 169 -5.27 -9.98 -4.94
N SER A 170 -5.62 -9.63 -6.17
CA SER A 170 -6.82 -8.84 -6.45
C SER A 170 -7.78 -9.74 -7.21
N CYS A 171 -8.97 -10.01 -6.66
CA CYS A 171 -9.77 -11.21 -6.89
C CYS A 171 -10.21 -11.57 -8.33
N LEU A 172 -9.81 -10.83 -9.38
CA LEU A 172 -9.83 -11.34 -10.77
C LEU A 172 -8.80 -10.67 -11.70
N ARG A 173 -8.43 -9.40 -11.47
CA ARG A 173 -7.38 -8.66 -12.21
C ARG A 173 -7.18 -7.28 -11.56
N THR A 174 -5.93 -6.85 -11.36
CA THR A 174 -5.61 -5.47 -10.97
C THR A 174 -5.84 -4.48 -12.11
N ARG A 175 -6.00 -3.18 -11.80
CA ARG A 175 -6.07 -2.14 -12.84
C ARG A 175 -4.73 -2.07 -13.59
N THR A 176 -4.78 -2.03 -14.91
CA THR A 176 -3.60 -1.76 -15.73
C THR A 176 -3.16 -0.31 -15.57
N THR A 177 -1.90 0.00 -15.86
CA THR A 177 -1.40 1.38 -15.92
C THR A 177 -2.28 2.30 -16.77
N LYS A 178 -2.83 1.79 -17.88
CA LYS A 178 -3.71 2.58 -18.76
C LYS A 178 -5.05 2.91 -18.08
N GLU A 179 -5.62 1.95 -17.37
CA GLU A 179 -6.85 2.16 -16.60
C GLU A 179 -6.62 3.13 -15.44
N VAL A 180 -5.49 3.03 -14.74
CA VAL A 180 -5.14 4.00 -13.68
C VAL A 180 -4.95 5.40 -14.26
N ARG A 181 -4.27 5.54 -15.40
CA ARG A 181 -4.14 6.84 -16.09
C ARG A 181 -5.49 7.41 -16.50
N ALA A 182 -6.40 6.59 -17.04
CA ALA A 182 -7.73 7.04 -17.42
C ALA A 182 -8.55 7.56 -16.22
N LEU A 183 -8.32 7.03 -15.02
CA LEU A 183 -8.93 7.57 -13.79
C LEU A 183 -8.43 8.96 -13.42
N LEU A 184 -7.18 9.27 -13.78
CA LEU A 184 -6.54 10.55 -13.50
C LEU A 184 -6.91 11.64 -14.52
N ASP A 185 -7.46 11.26 -15.67
CA ASP A 185 -7.97 12.17 -16.70
C ASP A 185 -9.38 12.73 -16.36
N GLN A 186 -9.88 12.48 -15.14
CA GLN A 186 -11.18 12.98 -14.70
C GLN A 186 -11.19 14.51 -14.55
N PRO A 187 -12.29 15.18 -14.96
CA PRO A 187 -12.39 16.64 -14.86
C PRO A 187 -12.31 17.10 -13.41
N GLY A 188 -11.52 18.14 -13.15
CA GLY A 188 -11.35 18.75 -11.83
C GLY A 188 -10.08 18.32 -11.06
N LEU A 189 -9.28 17.40 -11.60
CA LEU A 189 -7.98 17.05 -11.03
C LEU A 189 -6.87 17.93 -11.63
N ASP A 190 -6.23 18.76 -10.80
CA ASP A 190 -4.98 19.42 -11.19
C ASP A 190 -3.78 18.52 -10.92
N LEU A 191 -3.31 17.89 -12.00
CA LEU A 191 -2.16 16.99 -12.00
C LEU A 191 -0.90 17.63 -12.61
N SER A 192 -0.92 18.93 -12.90
CA SER A 192 0.19 19.64 -13.57
C SER A 192 1.52 19.52 -12.82
N LYS A 193 1.46 19.40 -11.50
CA LYS A 193 2.62 19.20 -10.62
C LYS A 193 2.87 17.75 -10.25
N TRP A 194 2.30 16.76 -10.94
CA TRP A 194 2.48 15.36 -10.61
C TRP A 194 3.27 14.63 -11.68
N THR A 195 4.20 13.80 -11.23
CA THR A 195 4.93 12.86 -12.07
C THR A 195 4.47 11.45 -11.72
N PHE A 196 4.11 10.66 -12.75
CA PHE A 196 3.61 9.30 -12.57
C PHE A 196 4.57 8.28 -13.14
N HIS A 197 4.90 7.26 -12.35
CA HIS A 197 5.67 6.10 -12.77
C HIS A 197 4.85 4.82 -12.56
N SER A 198 5.15 3.79 -13.32
CA SER A 198 4.53 2.48 -13.14
C SER A 198 5.45 1.40 -13.66
N GLY A 199 5.34 0.19 -13.13
CA GLY A 199 6.14 -0.92 -13.60
C GLY A 199 5.74 -2.22 -12.93
N GLN A 200 6.64 -3.19 -13.04
CA GLN A 200 6.47 -4.50 -12.42
C GLN A 200 7.80 -5.00 -11.85
N LYS A 201 7.75 -5.82 -10.80
CA LYS A 201 8.90 -6.51 -10.23
C LYS A 201 8.57 -8.00 -10.07
N THR A 202 9.30 -8.86 -10.76
CA THR A 202 9.12 -10.32 -10.66
C THR A 202 9.69 -10.84 -9.35
N VAL A 203 8.85 -11.51 -8.55
CA VAL A 203 9.22 -12.09 -7.26
C VAL A 203 9.54 -13.58 -7.40
N GLN A 204 8.64 -14.34 -8.02
CA GLN A 204 8.78 -15.78 -8.26
C GLN A 204 8.34 -16.09 -9.69
N PHE A 205 9.27 -16.21 -10.63
CA PHE A 205 8.94 -16.52 -12.01
C PHE A 205 8.45 -17.98 -12.14
N PRO A 206 7.33 -18.27 -12.83
CA PRO A 206 6.49 -17.36 -13.61
C PRO A 206 5.24 -16.81 -12.88
N PHE A 207 5.02 -17.15 -11.61
CA PHE A 207 3.72 -16.99 -10.96
C PHE A 207 3.52 -15.66 -10.22
N ILE A 208 4.56 -15.11 -9.58
CA ILE A 208 4.42 -13.94 -8.71
C ILE A 208 5.18 -12.74 -9.28
N THR A 209 4.42 -11.75 -9.70
CA THR A 209 4.89 -10.42 -10.12
C THR A 209 4.13 -9.34 -9.35
N LEU A 210 4.85 -8.39 -8.76
CA LEU A 210 4.30 -7.17 -8.16
C LEU A 210 4.15 -6.12 -9.24
N TYR A 211 3.00 -5.45 -9.29
CA TYR A 211 2.75 -4.33 -10.20
C TYR A 211 2.64 -3.04 -9.38
N TYR A 212 3.17 -1.93 -9.86
CA TYR A 212 3.10 -0.69 -9.09
C TYR A 212 2.75 0.50 -9.95
N TYR A 213 2.14 1.49 -9.31
CA TYR A 213 1.80 2.78 -9.89
C TYR A 213 2.04 3.88 -8.86
N ILE A 214 2.94 4.79 -9.12
CA ILE A 214 3.38 5.80 -8.16
C ILE A 214 3.18 7.19 -8.74
N GLY A 215 2.43 8.02 -8.02
CA GLY A 215 2.34 9.45 -8.28
C GLY A 215 3.18 10.21 -7.27
N VAL A 216 4.08 11.06 -7.75
CA VAL A 216 4.91 11.94 -6.92
C VAL A 216 4.62 13.38 -7.29
N LYS A 217 4.19 14.18 -6.31
CA LYS A 217 3.97 15.60 -6.51
C LYS A 217 5.32 16.34 -6.48
N ALA A 218 5.60 17.10 -7.54
CA ALA A 218 6.65 18.10 -7.59
C ALA A 218 6.40 19.20 -6.55
N GLU A 219 7.48 19.76 -6.02
CA GLU A 219 7.47 20.82 -5.02
C GLU A 219 6.84 22.13 -5.55
#